data_AF-A0A930AG82-F1
#
_entry.id   AF-A0A930AG82-F1
#
_cell.length_a   1.000
_cell.length_b   1.000
_cell.length_c   1.000
_cell.angle_alpha   90.00
_cell.angle_beta   90.00
_cell.angle_gamma   90.00
#
_symmetry.space_group_name_H-M   'P 1'
#
loop_
_entity.id
_entity.type
_entity.pdbx_description
1 polymer ?
#
loop_
_entity_poly.entity_id
_entity_poly.type
_entity_poly.pdbx_seq_one_letter_code
_entity_poly.pdbx_strand_id
1 'polypeptide(L)'
;RKKQVRWALIYSLFCAQTVPEKHGAIMKWGSRILLGLTPKSLRYRIWKKAEKEMTKYGLAESDGITELCSGPGYMRNKYPIASFEDNLFLPFEGTEMPIPVGYDAYLRTAFGDYMTPPPADKQVPHHDAIIADMNKSYTEYRGEYGA
;
A
#
# COMPACT_ATOMS: atom_id res chain seq x y z
N ARG A 1 -0.40 10.04 -15.68
CA ARG A 1 -0.83 9.86 -14.26
C ARG A 1 -2.32 9.47 -14.07
N LYS A 2 -3.33 10.30 -14.37
CA LYS A 2 -4.77 9.97 -14.10
C LYS A 2 -5.23 8.60 -14.63
N LYS A 3 -4.81 8.23 -15.85
CA LYS A 3 -5.12 6.91 -16.44
C LYS A 3 -4.54 5.76 -15.62
N GLN A 4 -3.29 5.87 -15.18
CA GLN A 4 -2.58 4.89 -14.36
C GLN A 4 -3.25 4.68 -13.00
N VAL A 5 -3.63 5.78 -12.32
CA VAL A 5 -4.33 5.71 -11.02
C VAL A 5 -5.69 5.02 -11.14
N ARG A 6 -6.46 5.26 -12.21
CA ARG A 6 -7.72 4.53 -12.43
C ARG A 6 -7.50 3.02 -12.53
N TRP A 7 -6.47 2.58 -13.25
CA TRP A 7 -6.12 1.16 -13.32
C TRP A 7 -5.68 0.61 -11.97
N ALA A 8 -4.92 1.38 -11.18
CA ALA A 8 -4.55 1.02 -9.82
C ALA A 8 -5.76 0.83 -8.88
N LEU A 9 -6.78 1.68 -8.99
CA LEU A 9 -8.03 1.54 -8.22
C LEU A 9 -8.84 0.31 -8.65
N ILE A 10 -8.90 0.02 -9.94
CA ILE A 10 -9.53 -1.20 -10.48
C ILE A 10 -8.77 -2.44 -9.97
N TYR A 11 -7.44 -2.41 -10.05
CA TYR A 11 -6.58 -3.46 -9.53
C TYR A 11 -6.86 -3.70 -8.04
N SER A 12 -6.82 -2.65 -7.22
CA SER A 12 -7.06 -2.73 -5.77
C SER A 12 -8.43 -3.35 -5.45
N LEU A 13 -9.51 -2.87 -6.09
CA LEU A 13 -10.85 -3.39 -5.86
C LEU A 13 -10.99 -4.88 -6.21
N PHE A 14 -10.50 -5.30 -7.37
CA PHE A 14 -10.69 -6.68 -7.86
C PHE A 14 -9.64 -7.67 -7.34
N CYS A 15 -8.46 -7.19 -6.94
CA CYS A 15 -7.44 -8.01 -6.30
C CYS A 15 -7.79 -8.27 -4.83
N ALA A 16 -8.09 -7.21 -4.06
CA ALA A 16 -8.47 -7.34 -2.66
C ALA A 16 -9.87 -7.94 -2.49
N GLN A 17 -10.78 -7.68 -3.45
CA GLN A 17 -12.19 -8.10 -3.40
C GLN A 17 -12.93 -7.65 -2.13
N THR A 18 -12.43 -6.60 -1.48
CA THR A 18 -13.00 -5.98 -0.29
C THR A 18 -13.69 -4.68 -0.66
N VAL A 19 -14.79 -4.38 0.03
CA VAL A 19 -15.51 -3.13 -0.17
C VAL A 19 -14.84 -2.03 0.67
N PRO A 20 -14.42 -0.90 0.08
CA PRO A 20 -13.87 0.21 0.83
C PRO A 20 -14.95 0.85 1.70
N GLU A 21 -14.87 0.67 3.02
CA GLU A 21 -15.89 1.16 3.95
C GLU A 21 -15.65 2.61 4.41
N LYS A 22 -14.39 3.05 4.46
CA LYS A 22 -13.98 4.36 5.00
C LYS A 22 -13.91 5.49 3.95
N HIS A 23 -14.34 5.24 2.71
CA HIS A 23 -14.20 6.18 1.58
C HIS A 23 -15.56 6.75 1.09
N GLY A 24 -16.57 6.77 1.95
CA GLY A 24 -17.89 7.35 1.68
C GLY A 24 -18.88 6.39 1.03
N ALA A 25 -20.17 6.72 1.13
CA ALA A 25 -21.27 5.85 0.73
C ALA A 25 -21.22 5.47 -0.77
N ILE A 26 -20.90 6.43 -1.65
CA ILE A 26 -20.85 6.20 -3.10
C ILE A 26 -19.82 5.14 -3.46
N MET A 27 -18.61 5.22 -2.89
CA MET A 27 -17.55 4.23 -3.13
C MET A 27 -17.94 2.85 -2.59
N LYS A 28 -18.58 2.79 -1.42
CA LYS A 28 -19.08 1.54 -0.83
C LYS A 28 -20.12 0.87 -1.73
N TRP A 29 -21.15 1.61 -2.14
CA TRP A 29 -22.23 1.09 -2.98
C TRP A 29 -21.73 0.72 -4.38
N GLY A 30 -20.95 1.58 -5.02
CA GLY A 30 -20.36 1.31 -6.33
C GLY A 30 -19.48 0.06 -6.34
N SER A 31 -18.63 -0.10 -5.32
CA SER A 31 -17.77 -1.28 -5.17
C SER A 31 -18.56 -2.56 -4.92
N ARG A 32 -19.62 -2.50 -4.09
CA ARG A 32 -20.53 -3.63 -3.88
C ARG A 32 -21.21 -4.08 -5.18
N ILE A 33 -21.72 -3.12 -5.95
CA ILE A 33 -22.37 -3.41 -7.23
C ILE A 33 -21.36 -4.01 -8.22
N LEU A 34 -20.19 -3.39 -8.38
CA LEU A 34 -19.15 -3.87 -9.28
C LEU A 34 -18.70 -5.29 -8.94
N LEU A 35 -18.43 -5.57 -7.66
CA LEU A 35 -18.05 -6.92 -7.23
C LEU A 35 -19.21 -7.91 -7.35
N GLY A 36 -20.43 -7.51 -7.00
CA GLY A 36 -21.63 -8.35 -7.08
C GLY A 36 -21.98 -8.76 -8.51
N LEU A 37 -21.87 -7.83 -9.46
CA LEU A 37 -22.14 -8.09 -10.87
C LEU A 37 -21.00 -8.81 -11.60
N THR A 38 -19.78 -8.79 -11.05
CA THR A 38 -18.62 -9.40 -11.70
C THR A 38 -18.45 -10.86 -11.25
N PRO A 39 -18.59 -11.84 -12.17
CA PRO A 39 -18.33 -13.25 -11.87
C PRO A 39 -16.93 -13.47 -11.31
N LYS A 40 -16.80 -14.35 -10.30
CA LYS A 40 -15.50 -14.67 -9.67
C LYS A 40 -14.44 -15.09 -10.68
N SER A 41 -14.81 -15.85 -11.71
CA SER A 41 -13.93 -16.29 -12.81
C SER A 41 -13.35 -15.13 -13.64
N LEU A 42 -14.05 -13.99 -13.70
CA LEU A 42 -13.60 -12.82 -14.44
C LEU A 42 -12.76 -11.87 -13.58
N ARG A 43 -12.92 -11.87 -12.25
CA ARG A 43 -12.19 -10.98 -11.35
C ARG A 43 -10.68 -11.09 -11.52
N TYR A 44 -10.17 -12.32 -11.65
CA TYR A 44 -8.74 -12.57 -11.91
C TYR A 44 -8.26 -11.88 -13.18
N ARG A 45 -9.00 -12.06 -14.28
CA ARG A 45 -8.67 -11.47 -15.58
C ARG A 45 -8.70 -9.95 -15.54
N ILE A 46 -9.65 -9.37 -14.80
CA ILE A 46 -9.79 -7.92 -14.64
C ILE A 46 -8.60 -7.35 -13.89
N TRP A 47 -8.25 -7.89 -12.72
CA TRP A 47 -7.13 -7.33 -11.95
C TRP A 47 -5.80 -7.57 -12.65
N LYS A 48 -5.57 -8.71 -13.33
CA LYS A 48 -4.35 -8.92 -14.14
C LYS A 48 -4.23 -7.94 -15.30
N LYS A 49 -5.35 -7.61 -15.95
CA LYS A 49 -5.35 -6.56 -16.99
C LYS A 49 -5.05 -5.19 -16.38
N ALA A 50 -5.65 -4.87 -15.24
CA ALA A 50 -5.41 -3.62 -14.55
C ALA A 50 -3.95 -3.48 -14.11
N GLU A 51 -3.36 -4.54 -13.57
CA GLU A 51 -1.93 -4.64 -13.24
C GLU A 51 -1.06 -4.31 -14.45
N LYS A 52 -1.28 -4.99 -15.59
CA LYS A 52 -0.53 -4.72 -16.82
C LYS A 52 -0.66 -3.25 -17.25
N GLU A 53 -1.85 -2.68 -17.18
CA GLU A 53 -2.09 -1.30 -17.61
C GLU A 53 -1.52 -0.23 -16.66
N MET A 54 -1.40 -0.54 -15.37
CA MET A 54 -0.83 0.39 -14.39
C MET A 54 0.70 0.32 -14.33
N THR A 55 1.32 -0.83 -14.66
CA THR A 55 2.78 -1.04 -14.59
C THR A 55 3.52 -0.87 -15.93
N LYS A 56 2.82 -0.71 -17.05
CA LYS A 56 3.44 -0.63 -18.39
C LYS A 56 4.37 0.57 -18.66
N TYR A 57 4.49 1.51 -17.74
CA TYR A 57 5.25 2.75 -17.96
C TYR A 57 6.69 2.56 -17.50
N GLY A 58 7.64 2.77 -18.40
CA GLY A 58 9.08 2.68 -18.12
C GLY A 58 9.64 3.92 -17.40
N LEU A 59 10.87 3.83 -16.91
CA LEU A 59 11.56 4.95 -16.23
C LEU A 59 11.87 6.10 -17.18
N ALA A 60 12.34 5.81 -18.41
CA ALA A 60 12.76 6.82 -19.39
C ALA A 60 11.62 7.77 -19.85
N GLU A 61 10.38 7.29 -19.78
CA GLU A 61 9.16 8.01 -20.17
C GLU A 61 8.37 8.56 -18.96
N SER A 62 8.93 8.40 -17.75
CA SER A 62 8.30 8.79 -16.50
C SER A 62 8.96 10.05 -15.92
N ASP A 63 8.14 10.89 -15.29
CA ASP A 63 8.58 12.12 -14.60
C ASP A 63 8.76 11.93 -13.09
N GLY A 64 8.75 10.67 -12.63
CA GLY A 64 8.79 10.27 -11.23
C GLY A 64 8.05 8.96 -10.95
N ILE A 65 8.37 8.36 -9.80
CA ILE A 65 7.80 7.11 -9.29
C ILE A 65 6.64 7.43 -8.32
N THR A 66 5.64 6.54 -8.24
CA THR A 66 4.53 6.66 -7.29
C THR A 66 4.14 5.29 -6.77
N GLU A 67 3.58 5.26 -5.56
CA GLU A 67 2.92 4.07 -5.04
C GLU A 67 1.53 3.92 -5.67
N LEU A 68 1.21 2.72 -6.15
CA LEU A 68 -0.07 2.42 -6.81
C LEU A 68 -0.93 1.41 -6.04
N CYS A 69 -0.37 0.75 -5.03
CA CYS A 69 -1.10 -0.18 -4.17
C CYS A 69 -1.37 0.40 -2.77
N SER A 70 -1.06 1.67 -2.58
CA SER A 70 -1.31 2.42 -1.34
C SER A 70 -2.62 3.21 -1.44
N GLY A 71 -3.12 3.73 -0.32
CA GLY A 71 -4.35 4.53 -0.32
C GLY A 71 -4.29 5.73 -1.28
N PRO A 72 -5.44 6.27 -1.74
CA PRO A 72 -5.48 7.36 -2.74
C PRO A 72 -4.69 8.63 -2.37
N GLY A 73 -4.35 8.83 -1.09
CA GLY A 73 -3.44 9.88 -0.65
C GLY A 73 -2.03 9.66 -1.20
N TYR A 74 -1.43 8.51 -0.92
CA TYR A 74 -0.09 8.12 -1.41
C TYR A 74 -0.01 8.02 -2.93
N MET A 75 -1.10 7.63 -3.62
CA MET A 75 -1.13 7.61 -5.09
C MET A 75 -0.98 9.00 -5.75
N ARG A 76 -1.01 10.08 -4.97
CA ARG A 76 -0.75 11.45 -5.44
C ARG A 76 0.71 11.84 -5.30
N ASN A 77 1.46 11.14 -4.45
CA ASN A 77 2.87 11.42 -4.23
C ASN A 77 3.65 11.15 -5.52
N LYS A 78 4.69 11.95 -5.73
CA LYS A 78 5.62 11.75 -6.84
C LYS A 78 7.03 11.81 -6.30
N TYR A 79 7.71 10.68 -6.35
CA TYR A 79 9.06 10.52 -5.88
C TYR A 79 10.06 10.68 -7.03
N PRO A 80 11.24 11.28 -6.80
CA PRO A 80 12.31 11.29 -7.78
C PRO A 80 12.71 9.87 -8.20
N ILE A 81 12.99 9.65 -9.49
CA ILE A 81 13.46 8.33 -9.97
C ILE A 81 14.78 7.96 -9.29
N ALA A 82 15.70 8.93 -9.20
CA ALA A 82 16.99 8.81 -8.51
C ALA A 82 16.88 8.31 -7.06
N SER A 83 15.74 8.48 -6.39
CA SER A 83 15.56 7.97 -5.03
C SER A 83 15.64 6.45 -4.93
N PHE A 84 15.49 5.73 -6.04
CA PHE A 84 15.42 4.26 -6.10
C PHE A 84 16.43 3.65 -7.09
N GLU A 85 17.39 4.43 -7.59
CA GLU A 85 18.39 3.95 -8.55
C GLU A 85 19.43 3.02 -7.90
N ASP A 86 19.65 3.19 -6.60
CA ASP A 86 20.58 2.37 -5.83
C ASP A 86 20.09 2.20 -4.38
N ASN A 87 20.84 1.43 -3.61
CA ASN A 87 20.60 1.16 -2.20
C ASN A 87 21.82 1.53 -1.34
N LEU A 88 21.54 1.89 -0.10
CA LEU A 88 22.52 2.10 0.96
C LEU A 88 22.32 1.02 2.02
N PHE A 89 23.41 0.39 2.46
CA PHE A 89 23.37 -0.50 3.61
C PHE A 89 23.63 0.30 4.88
N LEU A 90 22.70 0.24 5.83
CA LEU A 90 22.80 0.91 7.12
C LEU A 90 22.60 -0.08 8.27
N PRO A 91 23.25 0.13 9.43
CA PRO A 91 23.05 -0.70 10.61
C PRO A 91 21.62 -0.54 11.17
N PHE A 92 20.94 -1.67 11.38
CA PHE A 92 19.61 -1.76 11.98
C PHE A 92 19.50 -3.06 12.79
N GLU A 93 19.16 -2.97 14.08
CA GLU A 93 18.97 -4.11 15.00
C GLU A 93 20.08 -5.20 14.94
N GLY A 94 21.35 -4.79 14.76
CA GLY A 94 22.49 -5.69 14.76
C GLY A 94 22.83 -6.33 13.41
N THR A 95 22.14 -5.96 12.34
CA THR A 95 22.48 -6.33 10.95
C THR A 95 22.58 -5.09 10.08
N GLU A 96 23.18 -5.19 8.90
CA GLU A 96 23.02 -4.16 7.87
C GLU A 96 21.75 -4.43 7.05
N MET A 97 20.98 -3.39 6.78
CA MET A 97 19.76 -3.44 5.98
C MET A 97 19.86 -2.50 4.78
N PRO A 98 19.45 -2.93 3.57
CA PRO A 98 19.41 -2.06 2.40
C PRO A 98 18.21 -1.12 2.48
N ILE A 99 18.45 0.16 2.21
CA ILE A 99 17.41 1.19 2.05
C ILE A 99 17.61 1.93 0.72
N PRO A 100 16.57 2.58 0.16
CA PRO A 100 16.73 3.37 -1.06
C PRO A 100 17.73 4.51 -0.87
N VAL A 101 18.60 4.77 -1.85
CA VAL A 101 19.61 5.85 -1.78
C VAL A 101 18.99 7.23 -1.51
N GLY A 102 17.78 7.50 -2.02
CA GLY A 102 17.04 8.71 -1.74
C GLY A 102 15.94 8.54 -0.68
N TYR A 103 16.18 7.73 0.36
CA TYR A 103 15.24 7.50 1.46
C TYR A 103 14.72 8.81 2.07
N ASP A 104 15.56 9.82 2.20
CA ASP A 104 15.17 11.12 2.78
C ASP A 104 14.07 11.80 1.96
N ALA A 105 14.25 11.87 0.63
CA ALA A 105 13.26 12.44 -0.28
C ALA A 105 11.94 11.64 -0.25
N TYR A 106 12.02 10.31 -0.16
CA TYR A 106 10.86 9.44 -0.03
C TYR A 106 10.10 9.73 1.28
N LEU A 107 10.79 9.67 2.43
CA LEU A 107 10.19 9.83 3.74
C LEU A 107 9.60 11.24 3.95
N ARG A 108 10.28 12.29 3.46
CA ARG A 108 9.74 13.65 3.51
C ARG A 108 8.50 13.83 2.64
N THR A 109 8.47 13.21 1.46
CA THR A 109 7.31 13.26 0.58
C THR A 109 6.12 12.49 1.17
N ALA A 110 6.37 11.32 1.78
CA ALA A 110 5.33 10.46 2.33
C ALA A 110 4.79 10.94 3.69
N PHE A 111 5.67 11.41 4.57
CA PHE A 111 5.36 11.66 5.99
C PHE A 111 5.61 13.10 6.45
N GLY A 112 6.25 13.94 5.63
CA GLY A 112 6.61 15.30 6.01
C GLY A 112 7.80 15.33 6.97
N ASP A 113 7.60 15.93 8.14
CA ASP A 113 8.62 15.95 9.21
C ASP A 113 8.69 14.59 9.94
N TYR A 114 9.28 13.61 9.26
CA TYR A 114 9.28 12.22 9.70
C TYR A 114 10.25 11.92 10.85
N MET A 115 11.18 12.83 11.15
CA MET A 115 12.20 12.67 12.19
C MET A 115 11.70 13.16 13.56
N THR A 116 10.65 13.99 13.57
CA THR A 116 10.01 14.44 14.80
C THR A 116 8.90 13.46 15.17
N PRO A 117 8.95 12.82 16.34
CA PRO A 117 7.86 11.96 16.79
C PRO A 117 6.53 12.73 16.85
N PRO A 118 5.40 12.09 16.55
CA PRO A 118 4.11 12.75 16.70
C PRO A 118 3.88 13.14 18.18
N PRO A 119 3.02 14.15 18.45
CA PRO A 119 2.60 14.49 19.80
C PRO A 119 2.14 13.27 20.62
N ALA A 120 2.34 13.30 21.95
CA ALA A 120 2.10 12.15 22.82
C ALA A 120 0.66 11.60 22.75
N ASP A 121 -0.34 12.47 22.57
CA ASP A 121 -1.76 12.11 22.38
C ASP A 121 -2.02 11.35 21.07
N LYS A 122 -1.08 11.42 20.12
CA LYS A 122 -1.10 10.72 18.84
C LYS A 122 -0.13 9.54 18.79
N GLN A 123 0.65 9.29 19.84
CA GLN A 123 1.47 8.09 19.99
C GLN A 123 0.63 6.91 20.50
N VAL A 124 -0.58 6.75 19.96
CA VAL A 124 -1.51 5.67 20.28
C VAL A 124 -1.66 4.77 19.06
N PRO A 125 -1.64 3.44 19.22
CA PRO A 125 -1.77 2.52 18.08
C PRO A 125 -3.13 2.68 17.39
N HIS A 126 -3.13 2.66 16.06
CA HIS A 126 -4.35 2.69 15.24
C HIS A 126 -4.99 1.30 15.06
N HIS A 127 -4.34 0.25 15.55
CA HIS A 127 -4.74 -1.14 15.42
C HIS A 127 -4.74 -1.78 16.80
N ASP A 128 -5.78 -2.56 17.08
CA ASP A 128 -5.83 -3.39 18.28
C ASP A 128 -5.03 -4.67 18.04
N ALA A 129 -4.15 -5.01 18.97
CA ALA A 129 -3.52 -6.32 19.01
C ALA A 129 -4.40 -7.26 19.84
N ILE A 130 -4.80 -8.39 19.25
CA ILE A 130 -5.54 -9.43 19.96
C ILE A 130 -4.57 -10.22 20.86
N ILE A 131 -3.40 -10.59 20.33
CA ILE A 131 -2.32 -11.26 21.06
C ILE A 131 -0.99 -10.66 20.61
N ALA A 132 -0.08 -10.44 21.57
CA ALA A 132 1.32 -10.12 21.32
C ALA A 132 2.19 -10.98 22.25
N ASP A 133 2.42 -12.24 21.87
CA ASP A 133 3.28 -13.19 22.58
C ASP A 133 4.55 -13.45 21.75
N MET A 134 5.72 -13.19 22.33
CA MET A 134 7.02 -13.41 21.70
C MET A 134 7.65 -14.76 22.06
N ASN A 135 7.04 -15.53 22.95
CA ASN A 135 7.57 -16.79 23.48
C ASN A 135 6.84 -18.01 22.90
N LYS A 136 5.59 -17.84 22.48
CA LYS A 136 4.74 -18.92 21.95
C LYS A 136 4.53 -18.77 20.44
N SER A 137 4.43 -19.90 19.75
CA SER A 137 4.15 -19.90 18.31
C SER A 137 2.72 -19.45 18.05
N TYR A 138 2.48 -18.70 16.95
CA TYR A 138 1.13 -18.32 16.52
C TYR A 138 0.19 -19.54 16.35
N THR A 139 0.76 -20.72 16.11
CA THR A 139 0.02 -21.97 15.96
C THR A 139 -0.72 -22.40 17.22
N GLU A 140 -0.23 -22.02 18.41
CA GLU A 140 -0.88 -22.33 19.69
C GLU A 140 -2.22 -21.61 19.86
N TYR A 141 -2.42 -20.49 19.15
CA TYR A 141 -3.64 -19.68 19.21
C TYR A 141 -4.61 -19.97 18.06
N ARG A 142 -4.32 -20.97 17.21
CA ARG A 142 -5.16 -21.32 16.06
C ARG A 142 -6.55 -21.78 16.54
N GLY A 143 -7.59 -21.07 16.10
CA GLY A 143 -8.99 -21.40 16.40
C GLY A 143 -9.58 -20.68 17.60
N GLU A 144 -8.76 -20.02 18.43
CA GLU A 144 -9.23 -19.24 19.58
C GLU A 144 -9.70 -17.83 19.18
N TYR A 145 -9.07 -17.26 18.14
CA TYR A 145 -9.37 -15.94 17.61
C TYR A 145 -9.61 -16.10 16.11
N GLY A 146 -10.88 -16.09 15.71
CA GLY A 146 -11.39 -16.70 14.48
C GLY A 146 -10.67 -16.35 13.17
N ALA A 147 -10.74 -17.30 12.25
CA ALA A 147 -10.63 -17.10 10.80
C ALA A 147 -11.93 -17.59 10.15
#